data_AF-A0A6J5FP99-F1
#
_entry.id   AF-A0A6J5FP99-F1
#
_cell.length_a   1.000
_cell.length_b   1.000
_cell.length_c   1.000
_cell.angle_alpha   90.00
_cell.angle_beta   90.00
_cell.angle_gamma   90.00
#
_symmetry.space_group_name_H-M   'P 1'
#
loop_
_entity.id
_entity.type
_entity.pdbx_description
1 polymer ?
#
loop_
_entity_poly.entity_id
_entity_poly.type
_entity_poly.pdbx_seq_one_letter_code
_entity_poly.pdbx_strand_id
1 'polypeptide(L)' 'MLRWLIAILILANLLAFGAVRGLFGPAPLTSTSGNKQLNRQIHPEGLLVRPIKPSESVDVPVVGGPMADPAVKASELSTQ' A
#
# COMPACT_ATOMS: atom_id res chain seq x y z
N MET A 1 4.33 -15.63 47.20
CA MET A 1 3.53 -16.16 46.07
C MET A 1 3.43 -15.19 44.89
N LEU A 2 3.21 -13.89 45.13
CA LEU A 2 3.12 -12.88 44.07
C LEU A 2 4.38 -12.76 43.19
N ARG A 3 5.58 -12.89 43.77
CA ARG A 3 6.86 -12.87 43.05
C ARG A 3 6.94 -13.92 41.93
N TRP A 4 6.36 -15.10 42.15
CA TRP A 4 6.30 -16.17 41.15
C TRP A 4 5.29 -15.88 40.05
N LEU A 5 4.12 -15.33 40.40
CA LEU A 5 3.12 -14.90 39.40
C LEU A 5 3.66 -13.80 38.48
N ILE A 6 4.40 -12.84 39.05
CA ILE A 6 5.05 -11.78 38.28
C ILE A 6 6.10 -12.36 37.32
N ALA A 7 6.92 -13.31 37.79
CA ALA A 7 7.94 -13.94 36.94
C ALA A 7 7.31 -14.68 35.75
N ILE A 8 6.22 -15.42 35.98
CA ILE A 8 5.49 -16.13 34.92
C ILE A 8 4.87 -15.14 33.93
N LEU A 9 4.28 -14.04 34.42
CA LEU A 9 3.68 -13.01 33.58
C LEU A 9 4.72 -12.34 32.67
N ILE A 10 5.90 -12.03 33.20
CA ILE A 10 7.01 -11.47 32.43
C ILE A 10 7.45 -12.45 31.35
N LEU A 11 7.62 -13.73 31.71
CA LEU A 11 8.05 -14.76 30.75
C LEU A 11 7.05 -14.93 29.61
N ALA A 12 5.75 -14.98 29.91
CA ALA A 12 4.69 -15.08 28.92
C ALA A 12 4.67 -13.88 27.96
N ASN A 13 4.86 -12.67 28.48
CA ASN A 13 4.93 -11.45 27.66
C ASN A 13 6.16 -11.44 26.75
N LEU A 14 7.32 -11.90 27.23
CA LEU A 14 8.53 -12.00 26.39
C LEU A 14 8.34 -13.01 25.24
N LEU A 15 7.68 -14.14 25.51
CA LEU A 15 7.32 -15.10 24.47
C LEU A 15 6.35 -14.51 23.44
N ALA A 16 5.29 -13.83 23.89
CA ALA A 16 4.34 -13.16 23.00
C ALA A 16 5.03 -12.08 22.14
N PHE A 17 5.94 -11.31 22.73
CA PHE A 17 6.71 -10.29 22.03
C PHE A 17 7.64 -10.90 20.97
N GLY A 18 8.34 -11.98 21.30
CA GLY A 18 9.15 -12.73 20.34
C GLY A 18 8.31 -13.28 19.18
N ALA A 19 7.10 -13.75 19.49
CA ALA A 19 6.17 -14.25 18.47
C ALA A 19 5.76 -13.15 17.47
N VAL A 20 5.39 -11.96 17.98
CA VAL A 20 4.99 -10.82 17.15
C VAL A 20 6.16 -10.25 16.35
N ARG A 21 7.38 -10.26 16.90
CA ARG A 21 8.59 -9.82 16.21
C ARG A 21 9.07 -10.75 15.09
N GLY A 22 8.34 -11.83 14.81
CA GLY A 22 8.68 -12.75 13.72
C GLY A 22 9.80 -13.73 14.08
N LEU A 23 9.97 -14.07 15.35
CA LEU A 23 10.85 -15.20 15.73
C LEU A 23 10.38 -16.53 15.11
N PHE A 24 9.09 -16.62 14.76
CA PHE A 24 8.50 -17.73 14.01
C PHE A 24 8.57 -17.56 12.47
N GLY A 25 9.34 -16.59 11.99
CA GLY A 25 9.47 -16.26 10.58
C GLY A 25 8.57 -15.11 10.13
N PRO A 26 8.71 -14.66 8.88
CA PRO A 26 7.91 -13.57 8.32
C PRO A 26 6.43 -13.92 8.39
N ALA A 27 5.61 -12.97 8.86
CA ALA A 27 4.18 -13.13 8.94
C ALA A 27 3.62 -13.54 7.55
N PRO A 28 2.84 -14.63 7.43
CA PRO A 28 2.41 -15.17 6.14
C PRO A 28 1.39 -14.28 5.38
N LEU A 29 1.09 -13.07 5.87
CA LEU A 29 -0.10 -12.30 5.48
C LEU A 29 0.18 -10.86 5.03
N THR A 30 1.33 -10.63 4.41
CA THR A 30 1.41 -9.50 3.48
C THR A 30 2.09 -10.00 2.24
N SER A 31 1.29 -10.62 1.37
CA SER A 31 1.72 -10.80 0.00
C SER A 31 2.12 -9.41 -0.52
N THR A 32 3.41 -9.20 -0.75
CA THR A 32 3.97 -8.15 -1.61
C THR A 32 3.55 -8.42 -3.07
N SER A 33 2.28 -8.79 -3.27
CA SER A 33 1.70 -9.20 -4.54
C SER A 33 0.60 -8.24 -4.97
N GLY A 34 0.20 -7.28 -4.12
CA GLY A 34 -0.76 -6.24 -4.48
C GLY A 34 -0.35 -5.43 -5.71
N ASN A 35 0.95 -5.11 -5.85
CA ASN A 35 1.46 -4.37 -7.02
C ASN A 35 1.73 -5.26 -8.24
N LYS A 36 2.08 -6.55 -8.05
CA LYS A 36 2.38 -7.45 -9.17
C LYS A 36 1.12 -8.04 -9.82
N GLN A 37 -0.03 -7.94 -9.14
CA GLN A 37 -1.33 -8.33 -9.69
C GLN A 37 -1.95 -7.19 -10.52
N LEU A 38 -1.76 -5.92 -10.13
CA LEU A 38 -2.21 -4.76 -10.89
C LEU A 38 -1.56 -4.69 -12.28
N ASN A 39 -0.26 -5.00 -12.36
CA ASN A 39 0.48 -5.00 -13.62
C ASN A 39 0.03 -6.10 -14.61
N ARG A 40 -0.61 -7.17 -14.13
CA ARG A 40 -1.13 -8.26 -14.98
C ARG A 40 -2.60 -8.10 -15.39
N GLN A 41 -3.30 -7.12 -14.85
CA GLN A 41 -4.69 -6.84 -15.22
C GLN A 41 -4.80 -5.93 -16.46
N ILE A 42 -3.72 -5.20 -16.76
CA ILE A 42 -3.64 -4.33 -17.91
C ILE A 42 -2.77 -5.05 -18.93
N HIS A 43 -3.37 -5.44 -20.05
CA HIS A 43 -2.67 -5.96 -21.23
C HIS A 43 -2.43 -4.78 -22.19
N PRO A 44 -1.36 -3.98 -22.01
CA PRO A 44 -1.08 -2.85 -22.88
C PRO A 44 -0.98 -3.25 -24.36
N GLU A 45 -0.60 -4.49 -24.65
CA GLU A 45 -0.53 -5.08 -25.99
C GLU A 45 -1.90 -5.23 -26.68
N GLY A 46 -3.00 -5.23 -25.92
CA GLY A 46 -4.36 -5.31 -26.44
C GLY A 46 -5.02 -3.94 -26.66
N LEU A 47 -4.37 -2.84 -26.25
CA LEU A 47 -4.92 -1.49 -26.38
C LEU A 47 -4.68 -0.96 -27.79
N LEU A 48 -5.65 -1.17 -28.68
CA LEU A 48 -5.66 -0.55 -30.00
C LEU A 48 -6.16 0.90 -29.91
N VAL A 49 -5.23 1.85 -30.02
CA VAL A 49 -5.55 3.28 -30.14
C VAL A 49 -5.94 3.58 -31.59
N ARG A 50 -7.22 3.91 -31.83
CA ARG A 50 -7.68 4.41 -33.12
C ARG A 50 -7.99 5.91 -33.00
N PRO A 51 -7.49 6.76 -33.91
CA PRO A 51 -7.89 8.15 -33.95
C PRO A 51 -9.38 8.25 -34.28
N ILE A 52 -10.14 8.90 -33.39
CA ILE A 52 -11.55 9.22 -33.62
C ILE A 52 -11.59 10.34 -34.66
N LYS A 53 -12.32 10.14 -35.76
CA LYS A 53 -12.53 11.19 -36.75
C LYS A 53 -13.46 12.25 -36.17
N PRO A 54 -13.31 13.54 -36.52
CA PRO A 54 -14.19 14.60 -36.02
C PRO A 54 -15.68 14.33 -36.25
N SER A 55 -16.00 13.61 -37.32
CA SER A 55 -17.36 13.19 -37.69
C SER A 55 -17.96 12.10 -36.79
N GLU A 56 -17.15 11.45 -35.96
CA GLU A 56 -17.50 10.33 -35.07
C GLU A 56 -17.45 10.77 -33.59
N SER A 57 -17.03 12.01 -33.32
CA SER A 57 -17.00 12.60 -31.98
C SER A 57 -18.38 13.17 -31.63
N VAL A 58 -19.18 12.41 -30.87
CA VAL A 58 -20.31 12.99 -30.12
C VAL A 58 -19.74 14.00 -29.15
N ASP A 59 -20.26 15.24 -29.15
CA ASP A 59 -19.85 16.37 -28.29
C ASP A 59 -19.33 15.88 -26.93
N VAL A 60 -18.01 15.80 -26.80
CA VAL A 60 -17.37 15.41 -25.55
C VAL A 60 -17.40 16.66 -24.67
N PRO A 61 -18.17 16.69 -23.57
CA PRO A 61 -18.13 17.83 -22.68
C PRO A 61 -16.71 17.93 -22.11
N VAL A 62 -16.07 19.09 -22.30
CA VAL A 62 -14.77 19.39 -21.69
C VAL A 62 -15.00 19.51 -20.18
N VAL A 63 -14.74 18.43 -19.43
CA VAL A 63 -14.85 18.43 -17.96
C VAL A 63 -13.45 18.30 -17.36
N GLY A 64 -13.10 19.27 -16.51
CA GLY A 64 -11.88 19.27 -15.71
C GLY A 64 -10.70 19.97 -16.38
N GLY A 65 -10.57 21.28 -16.18
CA GLY A 65 -9.29 21.96 -16.36
C GLY A 65 -8.25 21.46 -15.34
N PRO A 66 -6.96 21.69 -15.56
CA PRO A 66 -5.89 21.22 -14.68
C PRO A 66 -6.17 21.66 -13.24
N MET A 67 -6.31 20.67 -12.35
CA MET A 67 -6.49 20.89 -10.92
C MET A 67 -5.18 21.44 -10.36
N ALA A 68 -5.26 22.53 -9.60
CA ALA A 68 -4.09 23.18 -9.02
C ALA A 68 -3.29 22.19 -8.16
N ASP A 69 -1.97 22.19 -8.31
CA ASP A 69 -1.06 21.34 -7.54
C ASP A 69 -1.32 21.53 -6.04
N PRO A 70 -1.62 20.46 -5.29
CA PRO A 70 -1.81 20.56 -3.86
C PRO A 70 -0.51 21.03 -3.22
N ALA A 71 -0.60 22.04 -2.34
CA ALA A 71 0.54 22.55 -1.57
C ALA A 71 0.97 21.53 -0.51
N VAL A 72 1.62 20.44 -0.95
CA VAL A 72 2.20 19.44 -0.06
C VAL A 72 3.41 20.07 0.63
N LYS A 73 3.21 20.47 1.89
CA LYS A 73 4.31 20.89 2.77
C LYS A 73 5.11 19.64 3.13
N ALA A 74 6.17 19.37 2.38
CA ALA A 74 7.18 18.38 2.75
C ALA A 74 7.83 18.85 4.06
N SER A 75 7.55 18.15 5.17
CA SER A 75 8.27 18.37 6.42
C SER A 75 9.59 17.59 6.33
N GLU A 76 10.70 18.29 6.47
CA GLU A 76 12.04 17.69 6.44
C GLU A 76 12.20 16.74 7.63
N LEU A 77 12.57 15.48 7.36
CA LEU A 77 12.91 14.51 8.41
C LEU A 77 14.27 14.90 9.01
N SER A 78 14.25 15.55 10.16
CA SER A 78 15.45 15.78 10.96
C SER A 78 15.94 14.45 11.53
N THR A 79 17.13 14.04 11.09
CA THR A 79 17.82 12.86 11.63
C THR A 79 18.55 13.31 12.88
N GLN A 80 18.08 12.86 14.05
CA GLN A 80 18.73 13.06 15.34
C GLN A 80 19.65 11.89 15.66
#